data_AF-A0A924R1D2-F1
#
_entry.id   AF-A0A924R1D2-F1
#
_cell.length_a   1.000
_cell.length_b   1.000
_cell.length_c   1.000
_cell.angle_alpha   90.00
_cell.angle_beta   90.00
_cell.angle_gamma   90.00
#
_symmetry.space_group_name_H-M   'P 1'
#
loop_
_entity.id
_entity.type
_entity.pdbx_description
1 polymer ?
#
loop_
_entity_poly.entity_id
_entity_poly.type
_entity_poly.pdbx_seq_one_letter_code
_entity_poly.pdbx_strand_id
1 'polypeptide(L)'
;GLSSREGLVSLFHDGYKNGKVEVPAIEDKRLWVVESEFANVLHQGRREGNTLSAALRDCWDGVCLKPATKSNRLYASHPHLCLSGAISPSELLALMRARELTNGFANRFLMIWAEREKIVPFPQATPQEAVDALAARILSVLDFVQAERVSERDNLQIGLTLKAQDIYAHLYRGELIDDSGGERVTALLERRAPMLLRLAMLFALCDMQTQIDVQHIQAAMGWIRHGVESAKFVFVKATEAADSVRTHAAAKKIVEFLRVKGTATRWQITTDCFQGHVAKTVIDTAIEQLLLASPAQVFVQTLPRAKGSRGPQTKIYALSGLASDRLPRNWQSQNVGRTINGST
;
A
#
# COMPACT_ATOMS: atom_id res chain seq x y z
N GLY A 1 14.92 13.65 3.68
CA GLY A 1 13.91 14.37 2.88
C GLY A 1 14.41 14.62 1.47
N LEU A 2 14.36 13.60 0.61
CA LEU A 2 14.56 13.75 -0.83
C LEU A 2 13.52 14.70 -1.43
N SER A 3 13.98 15.76 -2.10
CA SER A 3 13.11 16.86 -2.56
C SER A 3 13.00 16.98 -4.08
N SER A 4 14.08 16.70 -4.83
CA SER A 4 14.09 16.75 -6.30
C SER A 4 15.14 15.80 -6.90
N ARG A 5 15.13 15.64 -8.22
CA ARG A 5 16.17 14.90 -8.96
C ARG A 5 17.55 15.50 -8.70
N GLU A 6 17.69 16.82 -8.79
CA GLU A 6 18.96 17.52 -8.59
C GLU A 6 19.48 17.34 -7.16
N GLY A 7 18.59 17.45 -6.17
CA GLY A 7 18.93 17.19 -4.78
C GLY A 7 19.42 15.76 -4.58
N LEU A 8 18.76 14.76 -5.18
CA LEU A 8 19.20 13.37 -5.14
C LEU A 8 20.58 13.20 -5.80
N VAL A 9 20.79 13.71 -7.03
CA VAL A 9 22.05 13.57 -7.76
C VAL A 9 23.21 14.23 -7.01
N SER A 10 22.96 15.34 -6.31
CA SER A 10 24.00 16.04 -5.54
C SER A 10 24.63 15.20 -4.42
N LEU A 11 24.03 14.07 -4.05
CA LEU A 11 24.54 13.18 -3.01
C LEU A 11 25.53 12.12 -3.54
N PHE A 12 25.67 11.95 -4.85
CA PHE A 12 26.58 10.96 -5.46
C PHE A 12 27.03 11.35 -6.90
N HIS A 13 27.19 12.64 -7.17
CA HIS A 13 27.46 13.16 -8.52
C HIS A 13 28.88 12.88 -9.06
N ASP A 14 29.05 12.91 -10.37
CA ASP A 14 30.33 12.71 -11.09
C ASP A 14 31.16 13.99 -11.26
N GLY A 15 31.04 14.89 -10.28
CA GLY A 15 31.60 16.23 -10.37
C GLY A 15 30.78 17.14 -11.29
N TYR A 16 30.88 18.45 -11.09
CA TYR A 16 30.21 19.43 -11.91
C TYR A 16 30.88 20.80 -11.79
N LYS A 17 30.55 21.72 -12.70
CA LYS A 17 30.98 23.11 -12.59
C LYS A 17 29.87 23.96 -11.99
N ASN A 18 30.18 24.64 -10.89
CA ASN A 18 29.33 25.69 -10.31
C ASN A 18 29.94 27.05 -10.63
N GLY A 19 29.53 27.65 -11.76
CA GLY A 19 30.18 28.84 -12.29
C GLY A 19 31.63 28.56 -12.68
N LYS A 20 32.58 29.20 -11.96
CA LYS A 20 34.02 29.00 -12.16
C LYS A 20 34.62 27.91 -11.25
N VAL A 21 33.86 27.42 -10.27
CA VAL A 21 34.33 26.42 -9.31
C VAL A 21 34.08 25.03 -9.86
N GLU A 22 35.12 24.19 -9.88
CA GLU A 22 34.98 22.76 -10.15
C GLU A 22 34.71 22.04 -8.83
N VAL A 23 33.60 21.31 -8.77
CA VAL A 23 33.27 20.43 -7.66
C VAL A 23 33.72 19.02 -8.05
N PRO A 24 34.63 18.38 -7.29
CA PRO A 24 35.13 17.05 -7.62
C PRO A 24 34.02 16.00 -7.55
N ALA A 25 34.21 14.87 -8.23
CA ALA A 25 33.28 13.76 -8.16
C ALA A 25 33.26 13.13 -6.77
N ILE A 26 32.08 12.67 -6.35
CA ILE A 26 31.97 11.74 -5.22
C ILE A 26 32.35 10.37 -5.77
N GLU A 27 33.43 9.77 -5.26
CA GLU A 27 33.92 8.49 -5.78
C GLU A 27 32.98 7.33 -5.43
N ASP A 28 32.61 7.21 -4.15
CA ASP A 28 31.66 6.20 -3.69
C ASP A 28 30.22 6.59 -4.07
N LYS A 29 29.62 5.82 -4.97
CA LYS A 29 28.26 6.05 -5.47
C LYS A 29 27.18 5.36 -4.64
N ARG A 30 27.57 4.59 -3.61
CA ARG A 30 26.64 3.86 -2.75
C ARG A 30 25.97 4.87 -1.81
N LEU A 31 24.68 5.05 -1.99
CA LEU A 31 23.87 5.90 -1.12
C LEU A 31 22.77 5.05 -0.48
N TRP A 32 22.71 5.08 0.85
CA TRP A 32 21.55 4.60 1.60
C TRP A 32 20.77 5.79 2.14
N VAL A 33 19.52 5.91 1.72
CA VAL A 33 18.59 6.94 2.20
C VAL A 33 17.55 6.29 3.12
N VAL A 34 17.41 6.84 4.32
CA VAL A 34 16.36 6.48 5.28
C VAL A 34 15.36 7.63 5.37
N GLU A 35 14.13 7.39 4.93
CA GLU A 35 13.02 8.34 5.05
C GLU A 35 12.07 7.87 6.15
N SER A 36 12.15 8.48 7.33
CA SER A 36 11.22 8.21 8.43
C SER A 36 9.76 8.51 8.07
N GLU A 37 9.55 9.40 7.09
CA GLU A 37 8.24 9.78 6.56
C GLU A 37 8.25 9.68 5.03
N PHE A 38 7.98 8.49 4.51
CA PHE A 38 7.98 8.26 3.06
C PHE A 38 6.88 9.04 2.33
N ALA A 39 5.84 9.49 3.05
CA ALA A 39 4.83 10.41 2.54
C ALA A 39 5.42 11.67 1.90
N ASN A 40 6.53 12.18 2.45
CA ASN A 40 7.22 13.34 1.90
C ASN A 40 7.74 13.06 0.48
N VAL A 41 8.29 11.88 0.22
CA VAL A 41 8.76 11.49 -1.13
C VAL A 41 7.60 11.46 -2.11
N LEU A 42 6.45 10.89 -1.71
CA LEU A 42 5.23 10.85 -2.52
C LEU A 42 4.68 12.27 -2.79
N HIS A 43 4.69 13.15 -1.79
CA HIS A 43 4.29 14.55 -1.95
C HIS A 43 5.20 15.32 -2.91
N GLN A 44 6.51 15.11 -2.84
CA GLN A 44 7.45 15.76 -3.76
C GLN A 44 7.25 15.28 -5.20
N GLY A 45 7.01 13.99 -5.40
CA GLY A 45 6.67 13.41 -6.70
C GLY A 45 5.40 13.99 -7.35
N ARG A 46 4.51 14.61 -6.56
CA ARG A 46 3.29 15.27 -7.04
C ARG A 46 3.48 16.71 -7.50
N ARG A 47 4.57 17.38 -7.11
CA ARG A 47 4.79 18.78 -7.48
C ARG A 47 5.02 18.87 -8.99
N GLU A 48 4.29 19.77 -9.64
CA GLU A 48 4.42 19.99 -11.08
C GLU A 48 5.87 20.36 -11.42
N GLY A 49 6.43 19.73 -12.46
CA GLY A 49 7.84 19.89 -12.84
C GLY A 49 8.84 19.09 -11.98
N ASN A 50 8.44 18.49 -10.86
CA ASN A 50 9.34 17.63 -10.08
C ASN A 50 9.53 16.26 -10.76
N THR A 51 10.78 15.84 -10.88
CA THR A 51 11.15 14.58 -11.55
C THR A 51 11.78 13.56 -10.61
N LEU A 52 11.64 13.72 -9.28
CA LEU A 52 12.17 12.81 -8.27
C LEU A 52 11.69 11.36 -8.46
N SER A 53 10.39 11.13 -8.71
CA SER A 53 9.86 9.78 -8.96
C SER A 53 10.50 9.12 -10.18
N ALA A 54 10.79 9.89 -11.24
CA ALA A 54 11.52 9.37 -12.38
C ALA A 54 12.97 9.02 -12.03
N ALA A 55 13.68 9.93 -11.33
CA ALA A 55 15.05 9.69 -10.89
C ALA A 55 15.18 8.45 -9.99
N LEU A 56 14.23 8.21 -9.08
CA LEU A 56 14.22 7.02 -8.23
C LEU A 56 14.01 5.72 -9.03
N ARG A 57 13.17 5.76 -10.08
CA ARG A 57 13.01 4.61 -10.99
C ARG A 57 14.30 4.36 -11.77
N ASP A 58 14.90 5.42 -12.32
CA ASP A 58 16.18 5.35 -13.03
C ASP A 58 17.28 4.78 -12.12
N CYS A 59 17.34 5.18 -10.84
CA CYS A 59 18.27 4.62 -9.87
C CYS A 59 18.09 3.12 -9.65
N TRP A 60 16.84 2.67 -9.50
CA TRP A 60 16.54 1.24 -9.32
C TRP A 60 16.97 0.41 -10.55
N ASP A 61 16.82 0.99 -11.75
CA ASP A 61 17.22 0.36 -13.01
C ASP A 61 18.74 0.50 -13.28
N GLY A 62 19.49 1.24 -12.45
CA GLY A 62 20.92 1.51 -12.65
C GLY A 62 21.22 2.45 -13.82
N VAL A 63 20.22 3.24 -14.25
CA VAL A 63 20.32 4.14 -15.40
C VAL A 63 20.97 5.46 -14.99
N CYS A 64 21.84 5.96 -15.86
CA CYS A 64 22.50 7.26 -15.67
C CYS A 64 21.49 8.40 -15.49
N LEU A 65 21.66 9.16 -14.41
CA LEU A 65 20.89 10.38 -14.14
C LEU A 65 21.53 11.57 -14.84
N LYS A 66 21.20 11.77 -16.12
CA LYS A 66 21.62 12.94 -16.90
C LYS A 66 20.48 13.93 -17.09
N PRO A 67 20.69 15.23 -16.82
CA PRO A 67 19.73 16.26 -17.20
C PRO A 67 19.58 16.32 -18.72
N ALA A 68 18.37 16.56 -19.21
CA ALA A 68 18.12 16.80 -20.63
C ALA A 68 18.58 18.21 -21.08
N THR A 69 18.89 19.10 -20.14
CA THR A 69 19.19 20.51 -20.40
C THR A 69 20.69 20.79 -20.35
N LYS A 70 21.19 21.58 -21.31
CA LYS A 70 22.64 21.91 -21.43
C LYS A 70 23.21 22.76 -20.29
N SER A 71 22.36 23.40 -19.47
CA SER A 71 22.77 24.33 -18.42
C SER A 71 23.11 23.66 -17.09
N ASN A 72 22.45 22.54 -16.75
CA ASN A 72 22.71 21.82 -15.51
C ASN A 72 23.66 20.65 -15.79
N ARG A 73 24.91 20.76 -15.31
CA ARG A 73 25.94 19.72 -15.47
C ARG A 73 25.97 18.74 -14.30
N LEU A 74 24.97 18.77 -13.42
CA LEU A 74 24.91 17.82 -12.30
C LEU A 74 24.36 16.48 -12.81
N TYR A 75 25.20 15.45 -12.82
CA TYR A 75 24.83 14.11 -13.28
C TYR A 75 25.47 13.02 -12.41
N ALA A 76 24.89 11.82 -12.48
CA ALA A 76 25.46 10.61 -11.93
C ALA A 76 25.40 9.50 -12.99
N SER A 77 26.56 8.99 -13.42
CA SER A 77 26.67 7.96 -14.44
C SER A 77 26.22 6.59 -13.94
N HIS A 78 26.54 6.27 -12.69
CA HIS A 78 26.27 4.95 -12.10
C HIS A 78 25.67 5.13 -10.70
N PRO A 79 24.38 5.50 -10.60
CA PRO A 79 23.73 5.63 -9.31
C PRO A 79 23.63 4.25 -8.63
N HIS A 80 23.97 4.17 -7.34
CA HIS A 80 23.75 2.97 -6.52
C HIS A 80 22.96 3.35 -5.26
N LEU A 81 21.64 3.38 -5.38
CA LEU A 81 20.74 3.87 -4.33
C LEU A 81 19.99 2.73 -3.65
N CYS A 82 20.08 2.68 -2.32
CA CYS A 82 19.13 1.99 -1.45
C CYS A 82 18.22 3.03 -0.79
N LEU A 83 16.90 2.85 -0.88
CA LEU A 83 15.92 3.71 -0.23
C LEU A 83 15.02 2.87 0.67
N SER A 84 15.07 3.15 1.96
CA SER A 84 14.14 2.60 2.97
C SER A 84 13.24 3.72 3.48
N GLY A 85 11.93 3.49 3.49
CA GLY A 85 10.95 4.47 3.91
C GLY A 85 9.91 3.85 4.85
N ALA A 86 9.48 4.61 5.85
CA ALA A 86 8.37 4.24 6.73
C ALA A 86 7.13 5.10 6.41
N ILE A 87 5.95 4.47 6.40
CA ILE A 87 4.66 5.14 6.15
C ILE A 87 3.52 4.32 6.75
N SER A 88 2.51 5.01 7.27
CA SER A 88 1.29 4.35 7.75
C SER A 88 0.43 3.85 6.57
N PRO A 89 -0.35 2.76 6.73
CA PRO A 89 -1.25 2.29 5.68
C PRO A 89 -2.22 3.36 5.19
N SER A 90 -2.85 4.09 6.10
CA SER A 90 -3.83 5.14 5.77
C SER A 90 -3.23 6.25 4.91
N GLU A 91 -2.01 6.68 5.24
CA GLU A 91 -1.33 7.73 4.50
C GLU A 91 -0.83 7.21 3.15
N LEU A 92 -0.27 6.00 3.12
CA LEU A 92 0.15 5.35 1.87
C LEU A 92 -1.00 5.29 0.88
N LEU A 93 -2.19 4.90 1.32
CA LEU A 93 -3.36 4.77 0.43
C LEU A 93 -3.92 6.12 -0.01
N ALA A 94 -3.89 7.13 0.86
CA ALA A 94 -4.28 8.49 0.50
C ALA A 94 -3.31 9.10 -0.53
N LEU A 95 -2.03 8.68 -0.48
CA LEU A 95 -0.98 9.22 -1.31
C LEU A 95 -0.77 8.43 -2.62
N MET A 96 -0.96 7.11 -2.60
CA MET A 96 -0.77 6.22 -3.74
C MET A 96 -1.96 6.30 -4.70
N ARG A 97 -1.83 7.13 -5.75
CA ARG A 97 -2.84 7.23 -6.83
C ARG A 97 -2.65 6.14 -7.88
N ALA A 98 -3.68 5.89 -8.69
CA ALA A 98 -3.63 4.98 -9.84
C ALA A 98 -2.41 5.24 -10.77
N ARG A 99 -2.00 6.51 -10.94
CA ARG A 99 -0.83 6.88 -11.75
C ARG A 99 0.51 6.36 -11.21
N GLU A 100 0.71 6.30 -9.89
CA GLU A 100 1.95 5.77 -9.29
C GLU A 100 2.01 4.25 -9.33
N LEU A 101 0.84 3.61 -9.39
CA LEU A 101 0.71 2.18 -9.64
C LEU A 101 1.04 1.86 -11.10
N THR A 102 0.58 2.67 -12.06
CA THR A 102 0.74 2.40 -13.49
C THR A 102 2.07 2.89 -14.09
N ASN A 103 2.74 3.87 -13.48
CA ASN A 103 4.04 4.36 -13.96
C ASN A 103 5.25 3.54 -13.47
N GLY A 104 4.99 2.48 -12.69
CA GLY A 104 5.99 1.59 -12.11
C GLY A 104 6.81 2.20 -10.97
N PHE A 105 6.38 3.29 -10.35
CA PHE A 105 7.09 3.79 -9.16
C PHE A 105 6.93 2.82 -7.99
N ALA A 106 5.68 2.47 -7.67
CA ALA A 106 5.37 1.66 -6.50
C ALA A 106 5.89 0.21 -6.62
N ASN A 107 5.94 -0.33 -7.85
CA ASN A 107 6.39 -1.70 -8.10
C ASN A 107 7.89 -1.94 -7.91
N ARG A 108 8.67 -0.90 -7.58
CA ARG A 108 10.11 -0.99 -7.27
C ARG A 108 10.42 -1.09 -5.78
N PHE A 109 9.40 -1.02 -4.93
CA PHE A 109 9.54 -1.13 -3.48
C PHE A 109 9.11 -2.51 -2.98
N LEU A 110 9.88 -3.09 -2.05
CA LEU A 110 9.42 -4.23 -1.27
C LEU A 110 8.59 -3.71 -0.11
N MET A 111 7.28 -3.92 -0.17
CA MET A 111 6.41 -3.54 0.94
C MET A 111 6.55 -4.57 2.05
N ILE A 112 6.92 -4.14 3.25
CA ILE A 112 7.00 -4.99 4.44
C ILE A 112 6.03 -4.44 5.46
N TRP A 113 5.04 -5.25 5.82
CA TRP A 113 4.13 -4.94 6.91
C TRP A 113 4.81 -5.26 8.23
N ALA A 114 4.90 -4.27 9.11
CA ALA A 114 5.45 -4.43 10.44
C ALA A 114 4.42 -3.98 11.48
N GLU A 115 4.25 -4.79 12.52
CA GLU A 115 3.39 -4.47 13.65
C GLU A 115 4.23 -4.40 14.93
N ARG A 116 3.73 -3.63 15.89
CA ARG A 116 4.32 -3.61 17.22
C ARG A 116 4.02 -4.92 17.93
N GLU A 117 5.05 -5.77 18.10
CA GLU A 117 4.89 -7.06 18.78
C GLU A 117 4.59 -6.92 20.28
N LYS A 118 5.16 -5.89 20.94
CA LYS A 118 5.07 -5.72 22.40
C LYS A 118 4.91 -4.25 22.79
N ILE A 119 4.19 -4.01 23.88
CA ILE A 119 4.05 -2.69 24.50
C ILE A 119 4.99 -2.64 25.71
N VAL A 120 6.23 -2.21 25.48
CA VAL A 120 7.25 -2.10 26.53
C VAL A 120 7.46 -0.61 26.84
N PRO A 121 7.05 -0.12 28.02
CA PRO A 121 7.16 1.31 28.36
C PRO A 121 8.61 1.77 28.54
N PHE A 122 9.51 0.87 28.96
CA PHE A 122 10.93 1.13 29.16
C PHE A 122 11.74 0.05 28.42
N PRO A 123 11.97 0.19 27.11
CA PRO A 123 12.75 -0.78 26.36
C PRO A 123 14.18 -0.82 26.90
N GLN A 124 14.71 -2.01 27.12
CA GLN A 124 16.12 -2.20 27.44
C GLN A 124 16.93 -2.19 26.15
N ALA A 125 18.12 -1.60 26.19
CA ALA A 125 19.04 -1.64 25.07
C ALA A 125 19.41 -3.09 24.74
N THR A 126 19.57 -3.40 23.45
CA THR A 126 20.16 -4.66 23.01
C THR A 126 21.55 -4.82 23.66
N PRO A 127 21.87 -5.99 24.26
CA PRO A 127 23.18 -6.20 24.86
C PRO A 127 24.32 -5.90 23.87
N GLN A 128 25.35 -5.18 24.33
CA GLN A 128 26.45 -4.74 23.46
C GLN A 128 27.14 -5.93 22.75
N GLU A 129 27.32 -7.04 23.46
CA GLU A 129 27.89 -8.28 22.89
C GLU A 129 27.11 -8.79 21.68
N ALA A 130 25.77 -8.70 21.70
CA ALA A 130 24.94 -9.11 20.56
C ALA A 130 25.09 -8.14 19.37
N VAL A 131 25.21 -6.84 19.65
CA VAL A 131 25.48 -5.82 18.62
C VAL A 131 26.85 -6.05 17.99
N ASP A 132 27.88 -6.27 18.81
CA ASP A 132 29.25 -6.51 18.36
C ASP A 132 29.36 -7.80 17.53
N ALA A 133 28.67 -8.87 17.95
CA ALA A 133 28.59 -10.11 17.19
C ALA A 133 27.94 -9.92 15.81
N LEU A 134 26.88 -9.11 15.71
CA LEU A 134 26.26 -8.78 14.42
C LEU A 134 27.18 -7.91 13.56
N ALA A 135 27.83 -6.90 14.15
CA ALA A 135 28.78 -6.04 13.46
C ALA A 135 29.96 -6.85 12.90
N ALA A 136 30.53 -7.76 13.69
CA ALA A 136 31.62 -8.63 13.26
C ALA A 136 31.23 -9.51 12.05
N ARG A 137 30.02 -10.08 12.06
CA ARG A 137 29.49 -10.85 10.92
C ARG A 137 29.35 -10.01 9.67
N ILE A 138 28.83 -8.78 9.78
CA ILE A 138 28.69 -7.86 8.65
C ILE A 138 30.08 -7.47 8.11
N LEU A 139 31.04 -7.15 8.99
CA LEU A 139 32.41 -6.83 8.60
C LEU A 139 33.06 -7.97 7.82
N SER A 140 32.88 -9.22 8.26
CA SER A 140 33.40 -10.39 7.52
C SER A 140 32.83 -10.49 6.10
N VAL A 141 31.54 -10.17 5.93
CA VAL A 141 30.90 -10.12 4.61
C VAL A 141 31.46 -8.97 3.76
N LEU A 142 31.65 -7.78 4.34
CA LEU A 142 32.22 -6.63 3.65
C LEU A 142 33.67 -6.87 3.21
N ASP A 143 34.48 -7.52 4.04
CA ASP A 143 35.84 -7.92 3.73
C ASP A 143 35.85 -8.98 2.61
N PHE A 144 34.96 -9.97 2.68
CA PHE A 144 34.80 -11.00 1.65
C PHE A 144 34.49 -10.40 0.28
N VAL A 145 33.59 -9.41 0.21
CA VAL A 145 33.23 -8.73 -1.04
C VAL A 145 34.15 -7.55 -1.40
N GLN A 146 35.16 -7.26 -0.57
CA GLN A 146 36.14 -6.18 -0.77
C GLN A 146 35.45 -4.82 -0.95
N ALA A 147 34.54 -4.51 -0.01
CA ALA A 147 33.66 -3.34 -0.07
C ALA A 147 34.37 -1.98 -0.05
N GLU A 148 35.67 -1.94 0.26
CA GLU A 148 36.54 -0.76 0.20
C GLU A 148 36.87 -0.31 -1.23
N ARG A 149 36.68 -1.19 -2.22
CA ARG A 149 37.00 -0.92 -3.64
C ARG A 149 35.91 -0.09 -4.34
N VAL A 150 35.62 1.08 -3.80
CA VAL A 150 34.49 1.94 -4.21
C VAL A 150 34.56 2.45 -5.66
N SER A 151 35.75 2.47 -6.24
CA SER A 151 36.00 2.90 -7.63
C SER A 151 35.97 1.75 -8.64
N GLU A 152 36.06 0.50 -8.18
CA GLU A 152 35.91 -0.69 -9.01
C GLU A 152 34.43 -1.03 -9.20
N ARG A 153 34.09 -1.60 -10.35
CA ARG A 153 32.70 -1.97 -10.69
C ARG A 153 32.67 -3.33 -11.34
N ASP A 154 31.55 -4.02 -11.15
CA ASP A 154 31.27 -5.33 -11.74
C ASP A 154 32.44 -6.33 -11.56
N ASN A 155 33.16 -6.20 -10.45
CA ASN A 155 34.39 -6.95 -10.15
C ASN A 155 34.12 -8.32 -9.52
N LEU A 156 32.91 -8.53 -8.99
CA LEU A 156 32.47 -9.79 -8.41
C LEU A 156 31.18 -10.25 -9.06
N GLN A 157 31.29 -11.26 -9.93
CA GLN A 157 30.12 -11.90 -10.52
C GLN A 157 29.54 -12.94 -9.57
N ILE A 158 28.24 -12.88 -9.34
CA ILE A 158 27.50 -13.87 -8.56
C ILE A 158 26.67 -14.75 -9.51
N GLY A 159 26.95 -16.06 -9.51
CA GLY A 159 26.27 -17.05 -10.35
C GLY A 159 25.13 -17.77 -9.61
N LEU A 160 24.33 -18.56 -10.34
CA LEU A 160 23.38 -19.50 -9.75
C LEU A 160 23.88 -20.93 -9.97
N THR A 161 23.78 -21.78 -8.95
CA THR A 161 23.98 -23.23 -9.13
C THR A 161 22.91 -23.81 -10.06
N LEU A 162 23.17 -24.94 -10.72
CA LEU A 162 22.19 -25.59 -11.61
C LEU A 162 20.86 -25.86 -10.88
N LYS A 163 20.92 -26.33 -9.63
CA LYS A 163 19.73 -26.56 -8.81
C LYS A 163 18.96 -25.28 -8.48
N ALA A 164 19.68 -24.18 -8.19
CA ALA A 164 19.05 -22.89 -7.96
C ALA A 164 18.40 -22.33 -9.24
N GLN A 165 19.01 -22.54 -10.41
CA GLN A 165 18.42 -22.18 -11.70
C GLN A 165 17.11 -22.93 -11.95
N ASP A 166 17.07 -24.24 -11.69
CA ASP A 166 15.85 -25.05 -11.86
C ASP A 166 14.71 -24.58 -10.96
N ILE A 167 14.99 -24.33 -9.67
CA ILE A 167 13.99 -23.83 -8.72
C ILE A 167 13.54 -22.42 -9.10
N TYR A 168 14.46 -21.53 -9.45
CA TYR A 168 14.11 -20.20 -9.91
C TYR A 168 13.22 -20.26 -11.17
N ALA A 169 13.55 -21.12 -12.14
CA ALA A 169 12.75 -21.28 -13.36
C ALA A 169 11.34 -21.82 -13.06
N HIS A 170 11.19 -22.71 -12.08
CA HIS A 170 9.89 -23.17 -11.61
C HIS A 170 9.09 -22.03 -10.95
N LEU A 171 9.68 -21.28 -10.02
CA LEU A 171 9.05 -20.14 -9.36
C LEU A 171 8.68 -19.02 -10.34
N TYR A 172 9.54 -18.77 -11.33
CA TYR A 172 9.34 -17.77 -12.37
C TYR A 172 8.11 -18.08 -13.23
N ARG A 173 7.90 -19.35 -13.58
CA ARG A 173 6.72 -19.77 -14.36
C ARG A 173 5.46 -19.96 -13.50
N GLY A 174 5.57 -19.79 -12.18
CA GLY A 174 4.48 -19.93 -11.21
C GLY A 174 4.27 -18.65 -10.41
N GLU A 175 4.59 -18.71 -9.11
CA GLU A 175 4.28 -17.67 -8.12
C GLU A 175 4.78 -16.26 -8.49
N LEU A 176 5.89 -16.12 -9.23
CA LEU A 176 6.45 -14.81 -9.55
C LEU A 176 5.70 -14.08 -10.68
N ILE A 177 4.99 -14.82 -11.54
CA ILE A 177 4.15 -14.26 -12.61
C ILE A 177 2.66 -14.29 -12.27
N ASP A 178 2.28 -14.87 -11.14
CA ASP A 178 0.89 -14.93 -10.69
C ASP A 178 0.26 -13.53 -10.57
N ASP A 179 -0.83 -13.31 -11.29
CA ASP A 179 -1.57 -12.06 -11.40
C ASP A 179 -2.98 -12.14 -10.78
N SER A 180 -3.26 -13.20 -10.01
CA SER A 180 -4.56 -13.44 -9.38
C SER A 180 -4.97 -12.42 -8.31
N GLY A 181 -4.07 -11.53 -7.89
CA GLY A 181 -4.29 -10.52 -6.84
C GLY A 181 -5.18 -9.33 -7.23
N GLY A 182 -5.66 -9.28 -8.48
CA GLY A 182 -6.41 -8.15 -9.04
C GLY A 182 -5.50 -6.99 -9.49
N GLU A 183 -5.99 -6.17 -10.43
CA GLU A 183 -5.17 -5.22 -11.21
C GLU A 183 -4.23 -4.34 -10.36
N ARG A 184 -4.75 -3.75 -9.27
CA ARG A 184 -3.93 -2.87 -8.40
C ARG A 184 -2.80 -3.61 -7.69
N VAL A 185 -3.08 -4.80 -7.16
CA VAL A 185 -2.07 -5.59 -6.43
C VAL A 185 -1.08 -6.18 -7.43
N THR A 186 -1.55 -6.68 -8.57
CA THR A 186 -0.69 -7.20 -9.63
C THR A 186 0.29 -6.14 -10.12
N ALA A 187 -0.15 -4.90 -10.34
CA ALA A 187 0.71 -3.79 -10.75
C ALA A 187 1.83 -3.50 -9.73
N LEU A 188 1.55 -3.63 -8.42
CA LEU A 188 2.56 -3.45 -7.36
C LEU A 188 3.61 -4.56 -7.34
N LEU A 189 3.28 -5.73 -7.87
CA LEU A 189 4.08 -6.95 -7.72
C LEU A 189 4.88 -7.32 -8.99
N GLU A 190 4.89 -6.45 -9.99
CA GLU A 190 5.54 -6.70 -11.29
C GLU A 190 7.06 -6.96 -11.19
N ARG A 191 7.75 -6.46 -10.14
CA ARG A 191 9.21 -6.63 -9.98
C ARG A 191 9.61 -7.70 -8.96
N ARG A 192 8.71 -8.61 -8.59
CA ARG A 192 9.02 -9.74 -7.67
C ARG A 192 10.23 -10.55 -8.12
N ALA A 193 10.30 -10.93 -9.41
CA ALA A 193 11.38 -11.78 -9.93
C ALA A 193 12.78 -11.15 -9.79
N PRO A 194 13.04 -9.91 -10.26
CA PRO A 194 14.35 -9.29 -10.05
C PRO A 194 14.64 -8.98 -8.57
N MET A 195 13.62 -8.74 -7.74
CA MET A 195 13.82 -8.53 -6.30
C MET A 195 14.22 -9.83 -5.60
N LEU A 196 13.63 -10.97 -5.99
CA LEU A 196 14.02 -12.28 -5.48
C LEU A 196 15.51 -12.54 -5.74
N LEU A 197 15.98 -12.33 -6.97
CA LEU A 197 17.38 -12.57 -7.32
C LEU A 197 18.33 -11.66 -6.55
N ARG A 198 17.98 -10.38 -6.35
CA ARG A 198 18.79 -9.45 -5.54
C ARG A 198 18.87 -9.89 -4.08
N LEU A 199 17.76 -10.34 -3.48
CA LEU A 199 17.76 -10.86 -2.11
C LEU A 199 18.54 -12.17 -2.00
N ALA A 200 18.39 -13.08 -2.95
CA ALA A 200 19.11 -14.34 -2.98
C ALA A 200 20.63 -14.13 -3.12
N MET A 201 21.03 -13.15 -3.94
CA MET A 201 22.42 -12.71 -4.04
C MET A 201 22.93 -12.19 -2.69
N LEU A 202 22.17 -11.33 -2.00
CA LEU A 202 22.55 -10.83 -0.67
C LEU A 202 22.69 -11.96 0.35
N PHE A 203 21.79 -12.95 0.35
CA PHE A 203 21.90 -14.10 1.24
C PHE A 203 23.11 -14.98 0.94
N ALA A 204 23.42 -15.22 -0.34
CA ALA A 204 24.64 -15.95 -0.71
C ALA A 204 25.91 -15.20 -0.25
N LEU A 205 25.95 -13.88 -0.40
CA LEU A 205 27.05 -13.05 0.08
C LEU A 205 27.17 -13.04 1.62
N CYS A 206 26.04 -13.06 2.34
CA CYS A 206 26.03 -13.20 3.79
C CYS A 206 26.60 -14.55 4.26
N ASP A 207 26.48 -15.59 3.44
CA ASP A 207 27.12 -16.90 3.64
C ASP A 207 28.56 -16.96 3.07
N MET A 208 29.09 -15.81 2.61
CA MET A 208 30.39 -15.66 1.95
C MET A 208 30.57 -16.58 0.74
N GLN A 209 29.53 -16.66 -0.10
CA GLN A 209 29.51 -17.46 -1.33
C GLN A 209 29.27 -16.59 -2.55
N THR A 210 29.93 -16.94 -3.66
CA THR A 210 29.73 -16.29 -4.97
C THR A 210 28.75 -17.06 -5.87
N GLN A 211 28.09 -18.08 -5.33
CA GLN A 211 27.08 -18.88 -6.00
C GLN A 211 25.79 -18.88 -5.18
N ILE A 212 24.70 -18.48 -5.80
CA ILE A 212 23.36 -18.59 -5.23
C ILE A 212 22.94 -20.05 -5.35
N ASP A 213 22.92 -20.74 -4.22
CA ASP A 213 22.30 -22.06 -4.10
C ASP A 213 20.82 -22.03 -3.67
N VAL A 214 20.20 -23.21 -3.63
CA VAL A 214 18.77 -23.45 -3.33
C VAL A 214 18.29 -22.73 -2.07
N GLN A 215 19.08 -22.80 -0.98
CA GLN A 215 18.70 -22.21 0.30
C GLN A 215 18.52 -20.68 0.22
N HIS A 216 19.34 -20.00 -0.58
CA HIS A 216 19.28 -18.56 -0.73
C HIS A 216 18.04 -18.14 -1.53
N ILE A 217 17.68 -18.92 -2.57
CA ILE A 217 16.45 -18.73 -3.34
C ILE A 217 15.22 -18.92 -2.43
N GLN A 218 15.23 -19.95 -1.59
CA GLN A 218 14.12 -20.22 -0.67
C GLN A 218 13.97 -19.12 0.39
N ALA A 219 15.08 -18.66 0.97
CA ALA A 219 15.09 -17.54 1.90
C ALA A 219 14.56 -16.25 1.23
N ALA A 220 15.03 -15.94 0.03
CA ALA A 220 14.56 -14.80 -0.76
C ALA A 220 13.06 -14.91 -1.09
N MET A 221 12.59 -16.08 -1.48
CA MET A 221 11.18 -16.31 -1.76
C MET A 221 10.31 -16.11 -0.52
N GLY A 222 10.80 -16.47 0.67
CA GLY A 222 10.11 -16.17 1.94
C GLY A 222 9.82 -14.68 2.12
N TRP A 223 10.82 -13.83 1.87
CA TRP A 223 10.67 -12.38 1.91
C TRP A 223 9.75 -11.84 0.81
N ILE A 224 9.85 -12.39 -0.41
CA ILE A 224 8.96 -11.99 -1.51
C ILE A 224 7.51 -12.34 -1.18
N ARG A 225 7.22 -13.55 -0.69
CA ARG A 225 5.88 -13.96 -0.26
C ARG A 225 5.36 -13.06 0.86
N HIS A 226 6.19 -12.76 1.87
CA HIS A 226 5.79 -11.84 2.92
C HIS A 226 5.47 -10.43 2.38
N GLY A 227 6.25 -9.95 1.41
CA GLY A 227 5.98 -8.66 0.76
C GLY A 227 4.71 -8.66 -0.09
N VAL A 228 4.42 -9.77 -0.77
CA VAL A 228 3.15 -9.99 -1.49
C VAL A 228 1.96 -9.93 -0.54
N GLU A 229 2.03 -10.67 0.57
CA GLU A 229 0.95 -10.68 1.56
C GLU A 229 0.81 -9.34 2.28
N SER A 230 1.92 -8.62 2.50
CA SER A 230 1.90 -7.25 3.02
C SER A 230 1.16 -6.30 2.07
N ALA A 231 1.46 -6.35 0.77
CA ALA A 231 0.77 -5.55 -0.24
C ALA A 231 -0.72 -5.91 -0.31
N LYS A 232 -1.07 -7.20 -0.37
CA LYS A 232 -2.47 -7.64 -0.33
C LYS A 232 -3.18 -7.12 0.92
N PHE A 233 -2.58 -7.29 2.09
CA PHE A 233 -3.16 -6.84 3.35
C PHE A 233 -3.40 -5.33 3.36
N VAL A 234 -2.41 -4.53 2.98
CA VAL A 234 -2.52 -3.06 3.00
C VAL A 234 -3.53 -2.56 1.96
N PHE A 235 -3.53 -3.10 0.73
CA PHE A 235 -4.40 -2.57 -0.33
C PHE A 235 -5.78 -3.20 -0.39
N VAL A 236 -5.98 -4.46 0.02
CA VAL A 236 -7.31 -5.10 0.05
C VAL A 236 -8.08 -4.66 1.29
N LYS A 237 -7.51 -4.87 2.48
CA LYS A 237 -8.17 -4.63 3.78
C LYS A 237 -8.49 -3.16 4.02
N ALA A 238 -7.71 -2.26 3.42
CA ALA A 238 -7.97 -0.85 3.54
C ALA A 238 -8.93 -0.29 2.47
N THR A 239 -9.10 -0.97 1.34
CA THR A 239 -10.23 -0.70 0.44
C THR A 239 -11.54 -1.04 1.16
N GLU A 240 -11.58 -2.18 1.85
CA GLU A 240 -12.69 -2.56 2.73
C GLU A 240 -12.90 -1.55 3.88
N ALA A 241 -11.83 -1.05 4.50
CA ALA A 241 -11.93 -0.01 5.54
C ALA A 241 -12.48 1.31 4.99
N ALA A 242 -12.06 1.75 3.80
CA ALA A 242 -12.57 2.96 3.16
C ALA A 242 -14.04 2.83 2.75
N ASP A 243 -14.46 1.63 2.35
CA ASP A 243 -15.86 1.30 2.08
C ASP A 243 -16.68 1.27 3.39
N SER A 244 -16.11 0.78 4.48
CA SER A 244 -16.73 0.81 5.82
C SER A 244 -16.93 2.24 6.33
N VAL A 245 -15.95 3.14 6.18
CA VAL A 245 -16.09 4.57 6.56
C VAL A 245 -17.20 5.24 5.74
N ARG A 246 -17.23 5.03 4.42
CA ARG A 246 -18.30 5.56 3.55
C ARG A 246 -19.67 5.01 3.93
N THR A 247 -19.75 3.71 4.22
CA THR A 247 -20.97 3.05 4.68
C THR A 247 -21.44 3.63 6.02
N HIS A 248 -20.55 3.84 6.97
CA HIS A 248 -20.90 4.41 8.27
C HIS A 248 -21.35 5.87 8.19
N ALA A 249 -20.70 6.68 7.34
CA ALA A 249 -21.13 8.06 7.08
C ALA A 249 -22.50 8.10 6.38
N ALA A 250 -22.75 7.21 5.42
CA ALA A 250 -24.06 7.07 4.79
C ALA A 250 -25.13 6.64 5.80
N ALA A 251 -24.85 5.69 6.69
CA ALA A 251 -25.76 5.25 7.74
C ALA A 251 -26.16 6.41 8.66
N LYS A 252 -25.19 7.21 9.13
CA LYS A 252 -25.47 8.43 9.92
C LYS A 252 -26.37 9.43 9.19
N LYS A 253 -26.11 9.67 7.90
CA LYS A 253 -26.90 10.59 7.09
C LYS A 253 -28.35 10.11 6.90
N ILE A 254 -28.54 8.79 6.71
CA ILE A 254 -29.88 8.17 6.62
C ILE A 254 -30.64 8.37 7.92
N VAL A 255 -30.01 8.16 9.07
CA VAL A 255 -30.66 8.36 10.37
C VAL A 255 -31.11 9.81 10.55
N GLU A 256 -30.26 10.78 10.26
CA GLU A 256 -30.61 12.20 10.37
C GLU A 256 -31.73 12.60 9.40
N PHE A 257 -31.68 12.09 8.17
CA PHE A 257 -32.73 12.32 7.19
C PHE A 257 -34.09 11.75 7.64
N LEU A 258 -34.11 10.53 8.17
CA LEU A 258 -35.33 9.91 8.69
C LEU A 258 -35.84 10.60 9.97
N ARG A 259 -34.95 11.19 10.78
CA ARG A 259 -35.34 11.99 11.96
C ARG A 259 -36.18 13.20 11.58
N VAL A 260 -35.82 13.86 10.47
CA VAL A 260 -36.54 15.03 9.93
C VAL A 260 -37.78 14.62 9.14
N LYS A 261 -37.64 13.64 8.23
CA LYS A 261 -38.70 13.25 7.29
C LYS A 261 -39.74 12.28 7.86
N GLY A 262 -39.42 11.59 8.95
CA GLY A 262 -40.24 10.53 9.55
C GLY A 262 -40.09 9.19 8.83
N THR A 263 -40.55 9.11 7.58
CA THR A 263 -40.48 7.89 6.76
C THR A 263 -39.94 8.18 5.36
N ALA A 264 -39.23 7.22 4.75
CA ALA A 264 -38.76 7.36 3.38
C ALA A 264 -38.73 6.04 2.61
N THR A 265 -39.00 6.08 1.31
CA THR A 265 -38.75 4.94 0.41
C THR A 265 -37.27 4.80 0.07
N ARG A 266 -36.85 3.63 -0.43
CA ARG A 266 -35.47 3.44 -0.93
C ARG A 266 -35.10 4.48 -2.00
N TRP A 267 -36.05 4.85 -2.85
CA TRP A 267 -35.89 5.87 -3.89
C TRP A 267 -35.65 7.26 -3.28
N GLN A 268 -36.48 7.67 -2.31
CA GLN A 268 -36.32 8.94 -1.59
C GLN A 268 -35.01 9.03 -0.81
N ILE A 269 -34.49 7.92 -0.28
CA ILE A 269 -33.14 7.90 0.30
C ILE A 269 -32.10 8.20 -0.78
N THR A 270 -32.19 7.59 -1.97
CA THR A 270 -31.26 7.90 -3.07
C THR A 270 -31.37 9.36 -3.54
N THR A 271 -32.58 9.84 -3.81
CA THR A 271 -32.81 11.13 -4.47
C THR A 271 -32.81 12.30 -3.50
N ASP A 272 -33.45 12.17 -2.34
CA ASP A 272 -33.69 13.31 -1.46
C ASP A 272 -32.62 13.39 -0.36
N CYS A 273 -32.14 12.26 0.15
CA CYS A 273 -31.07 12.23 1.16
C CYS A 273 -29.67 12.35 0.52
N PHE A 274 -29.42 11.62 -0.57
CA PHE A 274 -28.11 11.57 -1.21
C PHE A 274 -27.98 12.31 -2.54
N GLN A 275 -29.10 12.78 -3.14
CA GLN A 275 -29.09 13.49 -4.42
C GLN A 275 -28.38 12.71 -5.55
N GLY A 276 -28.36 11.38 -5.46
CA GLY A 276 -27.67 10.52 -6.43
C GLY A 276 -26.13 10.51 -6.31
N HIS A 277 -25.53 11.20 -5.35
CA HIS A 277 -24.06 11.29 -5.21
C HIS A 277 -23.40 10.07 -4.56
N VAL A 278 -24.19 9.13 -4.04
CA VAL A 278 -23.68 7.93 -3.36
C VAL A 278 -24.07 6.69 -4.14
N ALA A 279 -23.10 5.79 -4.34
CA ALA A 279 -23.30 4.55 -5.07
C ALA A 279 -24.37 3.67 -4.40
N LYS A 280 -25.14 2.94 -5.22
CA LYS A 280 -26.22 2.06 -4.77
C LYS A 280 -25.75 1.06 -3.70
N THR A 281 -24.61 0.43 -3.93
CA THR A 281 -24.02 -0.58 -3.03
C THR A 281 -23.76 -0.02 -1.63
N VAL A 282 -23.16 1.16 -1.53
CA VAL A 282 -22.88 1.83 -0.23
C VAL A 282 -24.16 2.13 0.53
N ILE A 283 -25.22 2.61 -0.16
CA ILE A 283 -26.50 2.89 0.49
C ILE A 283 -27.18 1.59 0.96
N ASP A 284 -27.13 0.53 0.14
CA ASP A 284 -27.75 -0.76 0.49
C ASP A 284 -27.06 -1.38 1.72
N THR A 285 -25.72 -1.38 1.77
CA THR A 285 -24.95 -1.84 2.93
C THR A 285 -25.20 -0.97 4.17
N ALA A 286 -25.34 0.35 4.01
CA ALA A 286 -25.65 1.25 5.12
C ALA A 286 -27.04 0.99 5.72
N ILE A 287 -28.04 0.70 4.87
CA ILE A 287 -29.39 0.33 5.33
C ILE A 287 -29.35 -1.01 6.07
N GLU A 288 -28.65 -2.01 5.52
CA GLU A 288 -28.50 -3.31 6.16
C GLU A 288 -27.82 -3.21 7.52
N GLN A 289 -26.77 -2.40 7.64
CA GLN A 289 -26.11 -2.09 8.91
C GLN A 289 -27.09 -1.50 9.95
N LEU A 290 -27.98 -0.60 9.53
CA LEU A 290 -28.97 0.02 10.44
C LEU A 290 -30.08 -0.94 10.86
N LEU A 291 -30.48 -1.88 9.98
CA LEU A 291 -31.48 -2.91 10.24
C LEU A 291 -30.95 -4.00 11.18
N LEU A 292 -29.68 -4.39 11.02
CA LEU A 292 -29.03 -5.44 11.80
C LEU A 292 -28.37 -4.94 13.10
N ALA A 293 -28.33 -3.62 13.31
CA ALA A 293 -27.83 -3.05 14.56
C ALA A 293 -28.59 -3.63 15.78
N SER A 294 -27.93 -3.74 16.92
CA SER A 294 -28.54 -4.20 18.17
C SER A 294 -28.42 -3.10 19.24
N PRO A 295 -29.52 -2.39 19.58
CA PRO A 295 -30.86 -2.50 18.99
C PRO A 295 -30.93 -1.90 17.57
N ALA A 296 -31.89 -2.38 16.76
CA ALA A 296 -32.07 -1.93 15.38
C ALA A 296 -32.37 -0.43 15.35
N GLN A 297 -31.68 0.33 14.49
CA GLN A 297 -31.84 1.79 14.43
C GLN A 297 -32.91 2.23 13.44
N VAL A 298 -33.17 1.39 12.43
CA VAL A 298 -34.21 1.58 11.42
C VAL A 298 -35.03 0.30 11.34
N PHE A 299 -36.31 0.41 11.00
CA PHE A 299 -37.13 -0.71 10.58
C PHE A 299 -37.66 -0.50 9.17
N VAL A 300 -38.07 -1.59 8.52
CA VAL A 300 -38.58 -1.58 7.15
C VAL A 300 -39.95 -2.23 7.10
N GLN A 301 -40.88 -1.58 6.39
CA GLN A 301 -42.17 -2.14 6.04
C GLN A 301 -42.26 -2.28 4.53
N THR A 302 -42.78 -3.42 4.08
CA THR A 302 -43.02 -3.68 2.66
C THR A 302 -44.49 -3.44 2.35
N LEU A 303 -44.79 -2.52 1.44
CA LEU A 303 -46.17 -2.24 1.06
C LEU A 303 -46.72 -3.30 0.09
N PRO A 304 -47.96 -3.77 0.30
CA PRO A 304 -48.62 -4.67 -0.62
C PRO A 304 -48.89 -3.98 -1.96
N ARG A 305 -48.81 -4.76 -3.03
CA ARG A 305 -49.04 -4.29 -4.39
C ARG A 305 -50.52 -4.04 -4.68
N ALA A 306 -50.79 -3.04 -5.51
CA ALA A 306 -52.01 -3.03 -6.32
C ALA A 306 -52.00 -4.23 -7.29
N LYS A 307 -53.10 -4.99 -7.32
CA LYS A 307 -53.30 -6.17 -8.18
C LYS A 307 -52.93 -5.82 -9.63
N GLY A 308 -51.95 -6.53 -10.22
CA GLY A 308 -51.59 -6.45 -11.64
C GLY A 308 -50.32 -5.67 -12.02
N SER A 309 -49.57 -5.08 -11.08
CA SER A 309 -48.34 -4.32 -11.38
C SER A 309 -47.07 -5.19 -11.53
N ARG A 310 -46.16 -4.87 -12.48
CA ARG A 310 -44.82 -5.49 -12.67
C ARG A 310 -43.70 -4.67 -11.99
N GLY A 311 -42.65 -5.32 -11.44
CA GLY A 311 -41.51 -4.68 -10.71
C GLY A 311 -41.26 -5.20 -9.27
N PRO A 312 -40.35 -4.61 -8.48
CA PRO A 312 -40.15 -4.96 -7.06
C PRO A 312 -41.18 -4.30 -6.10
N GLN A 313 -41.39 -4.88 -4.91
CA GLN A 313 -42.25 -4.29 -3.87
C GLN A 313 -41.63 -3.04 -3.24
N THR A 314 -42.46 -2.05 -2.88
CA THR A 314 -42.00 -0.79 -2.28
C THR A 314 -41.68 -1.00 -0.80
N LYS A 315 -40.43 -0.73 -0.44
CA LYS A 315 -39.96 -0.71 0.96
C LYS A 315 -39.97 0.72 1.50
N ILE A 316 -40.53 0.90 2.69
CA ILE A 316 -40.52 2.16 3.45
C ILE A 316 -39.70 1.95 4.73
N TYR A 317 -38.80 2.89 5.00
CA TYR A 317 -37.88 2.89 6.15
C TYR A 317 -38.25 4.00 7.13
N ALA A 318 -38.11 3.74 8.42
CA ALA A 318 -38.34 4.69 9.50
C ALA A 318 -37.42 4.39 10.70
N LEU A 319 -37.14 5.38 11.56
CA LEU A 319 -36.33 5.16 12.76
C LEU A 319 -37.07 4.28 13.79
N SER A 320 -36.34 3.36 14.39
CA SER A 320 -36.83 2.59 15.53
C SER A 320 -37.06 3.50 16.73
N GLY A 321 -38.22 3.41 17.36
CA GLY A 321 -38.58 4.22 18.54
C GLY A 321 -39.12 5.63 18.25
N LEU A 322 -39.46 5.95 16.98
CA LEU A 322 -40.24 7.17 16.68
C LEU A 322 -41.59 7.12 17.41
N ALA A 323 -41.96 8.25 18.04
CA ALA A 323 -43.30 8.45 18.58
C ALA A 323 -44.35 8.20 17.47
N SER A 324 -45.41 7.47 17.82
CA SER A 324 -46.53 7.08 16.95
C SER A 324 -47.08 8.22 16.08
N ASP A 325 -46.93 9.45 16.54
CA ASP A 325 -47.55 10.65 16.00
C ASP A 325 -46.84 11.18 14.74
N ARG A 326 -45.62 10.69 14.45
CA ARG A 326 -44.85 11.02 13.24
C ARG A 326 -44.93 9.94 12.16
N LEU A 327 -45.62 8.84 12.44
CA LEU A 327 -45.90 7.79 11.46
C LEU A 327 -47.22 8.11 10.74
N PRO A 328 -47.34 7.84 9.42
CA PRO A 328 -48.60 8.03 8.69
C PRO A 328 -49.76 7.25 9.36
N ARG A 329 -51.01 7.74 9.33
CA ARG A 329 -52.14 7.14 10.10
C ARG A 329 -52.35 5.63 9.91
N ASN A 330 -51.97 5.08 8.74
CA ASN A 330 -51.98 3.64 8.44
C ASN A 330 -50.86 2.82 9.13
N TRP A 331 -49.98 3.46 9.89
CA TRP A 331 -48.84 2.86 10.61
C TRP A 331 -49.02 2.85 12.14
N GLN A 332 -49.97 3.60 12.68
CA GLN A 332 -50.19 3.70 14.13
C GLN A 332 -50.76 2.43 14.75
N SER A 333 -51.40 1.56 13.94
CA SER A 333 -52.05 0.33 14.39
C SER A 333 -51.15 -0.92 14.45
N GLN A 334 -49.86 -0.82 14.06
CA GLN A 334 -48.92 -1.95 14.11
C GLN A 334 -47.93 -1.89 15.29
N ASN A 335 -47.94 -0.82 16.10
CA ASN A 335 -47.17 -0.70 17.34
C ASN A 335 -47.94 -1.26 18.56
N VAL A 336 -48.47 -2.48 18.45
CA VAL A 336 -48.82 -3.29 19.62
C VAL A 336 -48.02 -4.57 19.51
N GLY A 337 -47.14 -4.78 20.50
CA GLY A 337 -46.04 -5.75 20.45
C GLY A 337 -46.41 -7.12 19.90
N ARG A 338 -45.58 -7.60 18.98
CA ARG A 338 -45.39 -9.03 18.77
C ARG A 338 -44.03 -9.41 19.35
N THR A 339 -44.06 -9.73 20.64
CA THR A 339 -43.21 -10.77 21.21
C THR A 339 -43.30 -11.99 20.29
N ILE A 340 -42.16 -12.43 19.78
CA ILE A 340 -42.04 -13.72 19.11
C ILE A 340 -42.24 -14.77 20.20
N ASN A 341 -43.46 -15.29 20.32
CA ASN A 341 -43.69 -16.54 21.02
C ASN A 341 -43.18 -17.66 20.11
N GLY A 342 -42.03 -18.23 20.50
CA GLY A 342 -41.67 -19.58 20.09
C GLY A 342 -42.69 -20.56 20.67
N SER A 343 -43.13 -21.51 19.84
CA SER A 343 -43.77 -22.73 20.31
C SER A 343 -43.32 -23.88 19.42
N THR A 344 -42.99 -24.96 20.12
CA THR A 344 -42.53 -26.30 19.72
C THR A 344 -41.10 -26.43 19.21
#